data_AF-A0A9P7G610-F1
#
_entry.id   AF-A0A9P7G610-F1
#
_cell.length_a   1.000
_cell.length_b   1.000
_cell.length_c   1.000
_cell.angle_alpha   90.00
_cell.angle_beta   90.00
_cell.angle_gamma   90.00
#
_symmetry.space_group_name_H-M   'P 1'
#
loop_
_entity.id
_entity.type
_entity.pdbx_description
1 polymer ?
#
loop_
_entity_poly.entity_id
_entity_poly.type
_entity_poly.pdbx_seq_one_letter_code
_entity_poly.pdbx_strand_id
1 'polypeptide(L)'
;MLHVPTHAVFSGFTLSPEDLKAFMLPLQPSYKDRPELPLNLYVMVYDGLRREQRDRAPNLPKLRNIEKEIVREVIFLVRGVVFEDDSQLDPTCDKHKALWTPNDTDKAHLEDFKSFVASVGAELPADARVGFACIKDIHPAFDDRDEELDALIKMYENRGHFEEVVGLLEAGLSLKRAHVGFCC
;
A
#
# COMPACT_ATOMS: atom_id res chain seq x y z
N MET A 1 -3.86 5.11 33.89
CA MET A 1 -3.98 4.47 32.55
C MET A 1 -4.05 5.59 31.53
N LEU A 2 -3.10 5.68 30.61
CA LEU A 2 -3.16 6.63 29.50
C LEU A 2 -4.18 6.09 28.49
N HIS A 3 -5.15 6.92 28.10
CA HIS A 3 -6.11 6.57 27.06
C HIS A 3 -5.36 6.60 25.73
N VAL A 4 -5.06 5.44 25.16
CA VAL A 4 -4.42 5.35 23.84
C VAL A 4 -5.53 5.39 22.79
N PRO A 5 -5.50 6.36 21.86
CA PRO A 5 -6.54 6.53 20.85
C PRO A 5 -6.56 5.36 19.86
N THR A 6 -7.74 4.78 19.64
CA THR A 6 -7.92 3.59 18.76
C THR A 6 -7.85 3.91 17.27
N HIS A 7 -7.94 5.18 16.90
CA HIS A 7 -7.97 5.64 15.52
C HIS A 7 -6.91 6.70 15.25
N ALA A 8 -6.50 6.78 13.99
CA ALA A 8 -5.61 7.80 13.46
C ALA A 8 -6.21 8.40 12.18
N VAL A 9 -5.83 9.63 11.89
CA VAL A 9 -6.01 10.23 10.57
C VAL A 9 -4.71 10.08 9.82
N PHE A 10 -4.78 9.47 8.64
CA PHE A 10 -3.66 9.37 7.74
C PHE A 10 -3.89 10.27 6.54
N SER A 11 -2.82 10.91 6.07
CA SER A 11 -2.85 11.66 4.82
C SER A 11 -1.77 11.18 3.87
N GLY A 12 -2.04 11.34 2.58
CA GLY A 12 -1.29 10.65 1.55
C GLY A 12 -1.68 11.05 0.15
N PHE A 13 -0.76 10.77 -0.78
CA PHE A 13 -1.04 10.92 -2.20
C PHE A 13 -2.00 9.82 -2.65
N THR A 14 -2.96 10.18 -3.49
CA THR A 14 -3.90 9.21 -4.05
C THR A 14 -3.57 8.89 -5.49
N LEU A 15 -3.87 7.67 -5.88
CA LEU A 15 -3.70 7.15 -7.22
C LEU A 15 -4.97 6.39 -7.61
N SER A 16 -5.38 6.52 -8.87
CA SER A 16 -6.49 5.71 -9.36
C SER A 16 -6.11 4.22 -9.36
N PRO A 17 -7.08 3.30 -9.22
CA PRO A 17 -6.84 1.88 -9.39
C PRO A 17 -6.18 1.55 -10.73
N GLU A 18 -6.58 2.23 -11.81
CA GLU A 18 -6.04 2.05 -13.15
C GLU A 18 -4.57 2.45 -13.21
N ASP A 19 -4.22 3.60 -12.65
CA ASP A 19 -2.83 4.08 -12.60
C ASP A 19 -1.97 3.18 -11.71
N LEU A 20 -2.50 2.68 -10.58
CA LEU A 20 -1.80 1.69 -9.74
C LEU A 20 -1.55 0.41 -10.55
N LYS A 21 -2.56 -0.11 -11.24
CA LYS A 21 -2.41 -1.30 -12.08
C LYS A 21 -1.35 -1.06 -13.16
N ALA A 22 -1.44 0.05 -13.90
CA ALA A 22 -0.48 0.41 -14.94
C ALA A 22 0.95 0.48 -14.38
N PHE A 23 1.13 1.04 -13.19
CA PHE A 23 2.40 1.06 -12.46
C PHE A 23 2.89 -0.35 -12.06
N MET A 24 2.00 -1.21 -11.57
CA MET A 24 2.36 -2.52 -11.05
C MET A 24 2.58 -3.58 -12.14
N LEU A 25 1.97 -3.43 -13.32
CA LEU A 25 2.08 -4.39 -14.43
C LEU A 25 3.52 -4.64 -14.91
N PRO A 26 4.39 -3.62 -15.11
CA PRO A 26 5.80 -3.84 -15.42
C PRO A 26 6.55 -4.61 -14.34
N LEU A 27 6.15 -4.45 -13.07
CA LEU A 27 6.79 -5.11 -11.92
C LEU A 27 6.36 -6.57 -11.76
N GLN A 28 5.24 -6.96 -12.37
CA GLN A 28 4.73 -8.34 -12.37
C GLN A 28 4.29 -8.75 -13.77
N PRO A 29 5.23 -9.15 -14.64
CA PRO A 29 4.93 -9.51 -16.01
C PRO A 29 3.87 -10.62 -16.14
N SER A 30 3.70 -11.49 -15.14
CA SER A 30 2.62 -12.49 -15.15
C SER A 30 1.21 -11.91 -15.08
N TYR A 31 1.07 -10.65 -14.65
CA TYR A 31 -0.22 -9.97 -14.58
C TYR A 31 -0.51 -9.18 -15.87
N LYS A 32 0.47 -9.07 -16.77
CA LYS A 32 0.32 -8.40 -18.07
C LYS A 32 -0.84 -8.96 -18.89
N ASP A 33 -1.03 -10.27 -18.82
CA ASP A 33 -2.11 -10.97 -19.52
C ASP A 33 -3.38 -11.13 -18.68
N ARG A 34 -3.41 -10.53 -17.47
CA ARG A 34 -4.52 -10.61 -16.51
C ARG A 34 -4.88 -9.24 -15.86
N PRO A 35 -5.15 -8.19 -16.66
CA PRO A 35 -5.49 -6.86 -16.11
C PRO A 35 -6.79 -6.84 -15.29
N GLU A 36 -7.65 -7.85 -15.47
CA GLU A 36 -8.92 -8.04 -14.76
C GLU A 36 -8.76 -8.45 -13.29
N LEU A 37 -7.55 -8.79 -12.85
CA LEU A 37 -7.30 -9.18 -11.47
C LEU A 37 -7.78 -8.09 -10.47
N PRO A 38 -8.29 -8.50 -9.30
CA PRO A 38 -8.80 -7.57 -8.31
C PRO A 38 -7.65 -6.74 -7.70
N LEU A 39 -7.95 -5.49 -7.34
CA LEU A 39 -6.96 -4.50 -6.92
C LEU A 39 -6.16 -4.92 -5.68
N ASN A 40 -6.76 -5.72 -4.78
CA ASN A 40 -6.08 -6.23 -3.59
C ASN A 40 -4.85 -7.07 -3.93
N LEU A 41 -4.84 -7.81 -5.05
CA LEU A 41 -3.65 -8.56 -5.47
C LEU A 41 -2.50 -7.62 -5.83
N TYR A 42 -2.79 -6.51 -6.50
CA TYR A 42 -1.80 -5.49 -6.83
C TYR A 42 -1.24 -4.83 -5.55
N VAL A 43 -2.09 -4.52 -4.57
CA VAL A 43 -1.66 -3.98 -3.26
C VAL A 43 -0.78 -4.97 -2.51
N MET A 44 -1.14 -6.26 -2.48
CA MET A 44 -0.33 -7.30 -1.84
C MET A 44 1.07 -7.41 -2.44
N VAL A 45 1.17 -7.37 -3.78
CA VAL A 45 2.48 -7.39 -4.47
C VAL A 45 3.31 -6.18 -4.08
N TYR A 46 2.72 -4.99 -4.04
CA TYR A 46 3.42 -3.77 -3.62
C TYR A 46 4.00 -3.91 -2.21
N ASP A 47 3.18 -4.37 -1.26
CA ASP A 47 3.63 -4.57 0.11
C ASP A 47 4.75 -5.60 0.22
N GLY A 48 4.72 -6.65 -0.61
CA GLY A 48 5.81 -7.62 -0.73
C GLY A 48 7.11 -6.98 -1.21
N LEU A 49 7.05 -6.23 -2.32
CA LEU A 49 8.20 -5.51 -2.88
C LEU A 49 8.80 -4.53 -1.87
N ARG A 50 7.95 -3.79 -1.17
CA ARG A 50 8.36 -2.86 -0.11
C ARG A 50 9.07 -3.56 1.05
N ARG A 51 8.60 -4.74 1.47
CA ARG A 51 9.26 -5.52 2.53
C ARG A 51 10.67 -5.95 2.13
N GLU A 52 10.87 -6.37 0.88
CA GLU A 52 12.18 -6.76 0.36
C GLU A 52 13.15 -5.59 0.20
N GLN A 53 12.62 -4.44 -0.19
CA GLN A 53 13.42 -3.25 -0.46
C GLN A 53 13.55 -2.37 0.79
N ARG A 54 13.06 -2.81 1.95
CA ARG A 54 13.05 -2.05 3.20
C ARG A 54 14.43 -1.52 3.58
N ASP A 55 15.48 -2.31 3.34
CA ASP A 55 16.85 -1.91 3.67
C ASP A 55 17.43 -0.87 2.70
N ARG A 56 16.91 -0.82 1.45
CA ARG A 56 17.37 0.09 0.39
C ARG A 56 16.56 1.37 0.31
N ALA A 57 15.27 1.30 0.67
CA ALA A 57 14.32 2.40 0.64
C ALA A 57 13.41 2.33 1.88
N PRO A 58 13.94 2.63 3.09
CA PRO A 58 13.20 2.46 4.34
C PRO A 58 11.95 3.34 4.45
N ASN A 59 11.86 4.39 3.64
CA ASN A 59 10.79 5.38 3.68
C ASN A 59 9.66 5.12 2.68
N LEU A 60 9.60 3.93 2.06
CA LEU A 60 8.49 3.63 1.15
C LEU A 60 7.14 3.72 1.90
N PRO A 61 6.13 4.39 1.32
CA PRO A 61 4.82 4.56 1.95
C PRO A 61 4.04 3.23 2.04
N LYS A 62 3.06 3.16 2.94
CA LYS A 62 2.07 2.06 2.99
C LYS A 62 0.94 2.36 1.99
N LEU A 63 0.45 1.35 1.28
CA LEU A 63 -0.81 1.46 0.54
C LEU A 63 -1.99 1.14 1.46
N ARG A 64 -3.05 1.94 1.37
CA ARG A 64 -4.37 1.59 1.89
C ARG A 64 -5.45 1.84 0.84
N ASN A 65 -6.49 1.01 0.89
CA ASN A 65 -7.66 1.17 0.05
C ASN A 65 -8.59 2.23 0.65
N ILE A 66 -9.05 3.18 -0.16
CA ILE A 66 -10.12 4.09 0.22
C ILE A 66 -11.46 3.47 -0.21
N GLU A 67 -12.31 3.22 0.79
CA GLU A 67 -13.69 2.69 0.72
C GLU A 67 -13.91 1.19 0.40
N LYS A 68 -14.92 0.63 1.07
CA LYS A 68 -15.14 -0.81 1.34
C LYS A 68 -16.06 -1.55 0.35
N GLU A 69 -16.46 -0.96 -0.77
CA GLU A 69 -17.31 -1.67 -1.77
C GLU A 69 -16.81 -1.55 -3.22
N ILE A 70 -16.19 -0.42 -3.58
CA ILE A 70 -15.47 -0.23 -4.85
C ILE A 70 -14.26 0.63 -4.47
N VAL A 71 -13.04 0.10 -4.55
CA VAL A 71 -11.85 0.89 -4.23
C VAL A 71 -11.76 2.00 -5.28
N ARG A 72 -12.02 3.24 -4.87
CA ARG A 72 -12.03 4.40 -5.79
C ARG A 72 -10.64 4.97 -5.97
N GLU A 73 -9.84 4.93 -4.93
CA GLU A 73 -8.48 5.44 -4.90
C GLU A 73 -7.62 4.61 -3.95
N VAL A 74 -6.33 4.55 -4.26
CA VAL A 74 -5.29 3.94 -3.43
C VAL A 74 -4.48 5.07 -2.84
N ILE A 75 -4.30 5.06 -1.52
CA ILE A 75 -3.56 6.11 -0.82
C ILE A 75 -2.17 5.64 -0.41
N PHE A 76 -1.15 6.40 -0.80
CA PHE A 76 0.22 6.31 -0.31
C PHE A 76 0.34 7.10 0.98
N LEU A 77 0.27 6.42 2.13
CA LEU A 77 0.31 7.08 3.43
C LEU A 77 1.69 7.69 3.68
N VAL A 78 1.73 9.01 3.87
CA VAL A 78 2.96 9.76 4.19
C VAL A 78 2.93 10.39 5.57
N ARG A 79 1.73 10.61 6.15
CA ARG A 79 1.55 11.14 7.51
C ARG A 79 0.47 10.36 8.27
N GLY A 80 0.64 10.26 9.58
CA GLY A 80 -0.36 9.76 10.51
C GLY A 80 -0.40 10.63 11.76
N VAL A 81 -1.58 11.04 12.17
CA VAL A 81 -1.82 11.77 13.43
C VAL A 81 -2.91 11.07 14.23
N VAL A 82 -2.89 11.25 15.55
CA VAL A 82 -3.96 10.78 16.42
C VAL A 82 -5.30 11.37 15.98
N PHE A 83 -6.33 10.55 15.92
CA PHE A 83 -7.70 11.01 15.73
C PHE A 83 -8.21 11.64 17.04
N GLU A 84 -8.50 12.93 16.98
CA GLU A 84 -9.05 13.74 18.08
C GLU A 84 -10.56 13.91 17.90
N ASP A 85 -10.98 14.39 16.73
CA ASP A 85 -12.36 14.72 16.43
C ASP A 85 -12.62 14.78 14.90
N ASP A 86 -13.90 14.84 14.50
CA ASP A 86 -14.30 14.79 13.09
C ASP A 86 -13.86 16.02 12.27
N SER A 87 -13.46 17.13 12.90
CA SER A 87 -12.98 18.31 12.16
C SER A 87 -11.65 18.04 11.44
N GLN A 88 -10.90 17.01 11.85
CA GLN A 88 -9.71 16.55 11.11
C GLN A 88 -10.07 15.96 9.74
N LEU A 89 -11.31 15.51 9.55
CA LEU A 89 -11.83 14.96 8.29
C LEU A 89 -12.52 16.01 7.42
N ASP A 90 -12.53 17.27 7.85
CA ASP A 90 -13.08 18.38 7.07
C ASP A 90 -11.94 19.15 6.37
N PRO A 91 -11.84 19.08 5.02
CA PRO A 91 -10.81 19.79 4.26
C PRO A 91 -10.95 21.32 4.34
N THR A 92 -12.09 21.83 4.79
CA THR A 92 -12.35 23.27 4.95
C THR A 92 -11.97 23.78 6.33
N CYS A 93 -11.66 22.90 7.29
CA CYS A 93 -11.29 23.28 8.65
C CYS A 93 -9.87 23.86 8.71
N ASP A 94 -9.74 25.15 9.05
CA ASP A 94 -8.44 25.81 9.15
C ASP A 94 -7.51 25.19 10.20
N LYS A 95 -8.06 24.66 11.31
CA LYS A 95 -7.27 23.99 12.37
C LYS A 95 -6.49 22.79 11.84
N HIS A 96 -7.05 22.06 10.88
CA HIS A 96 -6.50 20.80 10.37
C HIS A 96 -6.15 20.84 8.89
N LYS A 97 -6.17 22.02 8.27
CA LYS A 97 -5.86 22.25 6.85
C LYS A 97 -4.52 21.65 6.42
N ALA A 98 -3.52 21.65 7.32
CA ALA A 98 -2.22 21.05 7.06
C ALA A 98 -2.28 19.54 6.77
N LEU A 99 -3.29 18.82 7.27
CA LEU A 99 -3.50 17.40 6.96
C LEU A 99 -3.97 17.19 5.52
N TRP A 100 -4.64 18.17 4.93
CA TRP A 100 -5.24 18.08 3.60
C TRP A 100 -4.37 18.66 2.49
N THR A 101 -3.25 19.31 2.84
CA THR A 101 -2.30 19.85 1.87
C THR A 101 -0.92 19.20 2.01
N PRO A 102 -0.28 18.83 0.89
CA PRO A 102 1.07 18.26 0.92
C PRO A 102 2.09 19.35 1.26
N ASN A 103 2.96 19.07 2.21
CA ASN A 103 4.13 19.88 2.53
C ASN A 103 5.36 19.40 1.74
N ASP A 104 6.52 20.00 1.98
CA ASP A 104 7.74 19.67 1.24
C ASP A 104 8.30 18.28 1.58
N THR A 105 8.09 17.80 2.81
CA THR A 105 8.44 16.43 3.21
C THR A 105 7.56 15.40 2.48
N ASP A 106 6.26 15.68 2.36
CA ASP A 106 5.34 14.80 1.62
C ASP A 106 5.76 14.70 0.15
N LYS A 107 6.06 15.84 -0.48
CA LYS A 107 6.55 15.87 -1.87
C LYS A 107 7.86 15.11 -2.03
N ALA A 108 8.78 15.23 -1.07
CA ALA A 108 10.03 14.47 -1.09
C ALA A 108 9.76 12.96 -1.05
N HIS A 109 8.84 12.48 -0.21
CA HIS A 109 8.44 11.07 -0.20
C HIS A 109 7.81 10.61 -1.53
N LEU A 110 7.05 11.48 -2.21
CA LEU A 110 6.52 11.17 -3.54
C LEU A 110 7.65 11.04 -4.58
N GLU A 111 8.65 11.91 -4.54
CA GLU A 111 9.81 11.83 -5.44
C GLU A 111 10.70 10.62 -5.13
N ASP A 112 10.86 10.26 -3.85
CA ASP A 112 11.53 9.02 -3.44
C ASP A 112 10.77 7.80 -3.98
N PHE A 113 9.43 7.81 -3.89
CA PHE A 113 8.60 6.76 -4.46
C PHE A 113 8.77 6.68 -5.98
N LYS A 114 8.69 7.79 -6.71
CA LYS A 114 8.94 7.81 -8.16
C LYS A 114 10.32 7.29 -8.53
N SER A 115 11.35 7.69 -7.79
CA SER A 115 12.72 7.24 -7.99
C SER A 115 12.85 5.74 -7.77
N PHE A 116 12.18 5.22 -6.73
CA PHE A 116 12.10 3.79 -6.48
C PHE A 116 11.42 3.05 -7.63
N VAL A 117 10.26 3.53 -8.09
CA VAL A 117 9.53 2.98 -9.23
C VAL A 117 10.41 2.91 -10.49
N ALA A 118 11.12 4.01 -10.80
CA ALA A 118 12.07 4.05 -11.90
C ALA A 118 13.21 3.03 -11.75
N SER A 119 13.73 2.84 -10.53
CA SER A 119 14.84 1.91 -10.25
C SER A 119 14.50 0.44 -10.52
N VAL A 120 13.21 0.09 -10.48
CA VAL A 120 12.72 -1.26 -10.79
C VAL A 120 12.15 -1.38 -12.21
N GLY A 121 12.42 -0.39 -13.07
CA GLY A 121 12.05 -0.39 -14.49
C GLY A 121 10.57 -0.09 -14.76
N ALA A 122 9.86 0.49 -13.80
CA ALA A 122 8.50 0.96 -13.95
C ALA A 122 8.47 2.49 -13.94
N GLU A 123 7.39 3.09 -14.44
CA GLU A 123 7.17 4.54 -14.36
C GLU A 123 5.69 4.78 -13.99
N LEU A 124 5.43 5.84 -13.23
CA LEU A 124 4.06 6.32 -13.07
C LEU A 124 3.61 6.95 -14.41
N PRO A 125 2.35 6.74 -14.84
CA PRO A 125 1.83 7.40 -16.03
C PRO A 125 2.03 8.92 -15.96
N ALA A 126 2.47 9.54 -17.04
CA ALA A 126 2.74 10.98 -17.06
C ALA A 126 1.48 11.83 -16.81
N ASP A 127 0.30 11.27 -17.10
CA ASP A 127 -1.02 11.82 -16.87
C ASP A 127 -1.68 11.32 -15.56
N ALA A 128 -0.99 10.48 -14.78
CA ALA A 128 -1.49 9.98 -13.50
C ALA A 128 -1.85 11.17 -12.61
N ARG A 129 -3.13 11.26 -12.26
CA ARG A 129 -3.61 12.31 -11.37
C ARG A 129 -3.25 11.90 -9.95
N VAL A 130 -2.14 12.43 -9.46
CA VAL A 130 -1.74 12.27 -8.06
C VAL A 130 -2.52 13.27 -7.22
N GLY A 131 -3.61 12.79 -6.61
CA GLY A 131 -4.39 13.55 -5.64
C GLY A 131 -3.73 13.57 -4.27
N PHE A 132 -4.36 14.22 -3.30
CA PHE A 132 -3.95 14.16 -1.90
C PHE A 132 -5.20 14.08 -1.02
N ALA A 133 -5.27 13.07 -0.15
CA ALA A 133 -6.45 12.79 0.65
C ALA A 133 -6.10 12.53 2.11
N CYS A 134 -7.12 12.62 2.97
CA CYS A 134 -7.08 12.14 4.34
C CYS A 134 -8.09 11.01 4.55
N ILE A 135 -7.71 10.01 5.33
CA ILE A 135 -8.60 8.94 5.77
C ILE A 135 -8.50 8.76 7.28
N LYS A 136 -9.62 8.38 7.91
CA LYS A 136 -9.63 7.83 9.26
C LYS A 136 -9.49 6.33 9.17
N ASP A 137 -8.56 5.76 9.92
CA ASP A 137 -8.39 4.31 10.02
C ASP A 137 -7.93 3.93 11.43
N ILE A 138 -7.85 2.63 11.70
CA ILE A 138 -7.35 2.08 12.95
C ILE A 138 -5.89 2.52 13.14
N HIS A 139 -5.59 3.00 14.33
CA HIS A 139 -4.24 3.44 14.69
C HIS A 139 -3.27 2.24 14.62
N PRO A 140 -2.02 2.37 14.12
CA PRO A 140 -1.15 1.23 13.85
C PRO A 140 -0.82 0.38 15.09
N ALA A 141 -0.87 0.99 16.28
CA ALA A 141 -0.70 0.29 17.57
C ALA A 141 -1.86 -0.66 17.94
N PHE A 142 -2.97 -0.61 17.21
CA PHE A 142 -4.15 -1.48 17.37
C PHE A 142 -4.49 -2.19 16.05
N ASP A 143 -3.59 -2.11 15.08
CA ASP A 143 -3.75 -2.72 13.78
C ASP A 143 -3.30 -4.18 13.86
N ASP A 144 -4.15 -5.01 14.49
CA ASP A 144 -3.91 -6.44 14.69
C ASP A 144 -3.92 -7.23 13.38
N ARG A 145 -4.00 -6.58 12.20
CA ARG A 145 -3.97 -7.26 10.89
C ARG A 145 -2.68 -8.04 10.65
N ASP A 146 -1.56 -7.60 11.24
CA ASP A 146 -0.31 -8.38 11.21
C ASP A 146 -0.43 -9.65 12.08
N GLU A 147 -1.12 -9.58 13.22
CA GLU A 147 -1.38 -10.73 14.09
C GLU A 147 -2.48 -11.67 13.54
N GLU A 148 -3.51 -11.11 12.88
CA GLU A 148 -4.54 -11.88 12.17
C GLU A 148 -3.96 -12.62 10.98
N LEU A 149 -3.05 -12.02 10.22
CA LEU A 149 -2.37 -12.71 9.13
C LEU A 149 -1.52 -13.87 9.66
N ASP A 150 -0.77 -13.66 10.73
CA ASP A 150 0.00 -14.71 11.40
C ASP A 150 -0.92 -15.81 11.98
N ALA A 151 -2.07 -15.44 12.54
CA ALA A 151 -3.08 -16.38 13.04
C ALA A 151 -3.75 -17.15 11.90
N LEU A 152 -4.01 -16.51 10.75
CA LEU A 152 -4.57 -17.13 9.57
C LEU A 152 -3.57 -18.14 8.99
N ILE A 153 -2.31 -17.76 8.84
CA ILE A 153 -1.22 -18.65 8.41
C ILE A 153 -1.15 -19.87 9.34
N LYS A 154 -1.12 -19.66 10.67
CA LYS A 154 -1.14 -20.75 11.66
C LYS A 154 -2.39 -21.61 11.60
N MET A 155 -3.56 -21.04 11.32
CA MET A 155 -4.81 -21.78 11.18
C MET A 155 -4.78 -22.70 9.95
N TYR A 156 -4.27 -22.22 8.82
CA TYR A 156 -4.12 -23.01 7.60
C TYR A 156 -3.03 -24.07 7.72
N GLU A 157 -1.91 -23.75 8.39
CA GLU A 157 -0.89 -24.71 8.83
C GLU A 157 -1.52 -25.85 9.64
N ASN A 158 -2.30 -25.51 10.68
CA ASN A 158 -2.92 -26.48 11.58
C ASN A 158 -4.02 -27.33 10.93
N ARG A 159 -4.64 -26.86 9.85
CA ARG A 159 -5.65 -27.62 9.11
C ARG A 159 -5.06 -28.51 7.99
N GLY A 160 -3.74 -28.55 7.84
CA GLY A 160 -3.09 -29.34 6.79
C GLY A 160 -3.25 -28.76 5.38
N HIS A 161 -3.78 -27.53 5.26
CA HIS A 161 -3.87 -26.76 4.01
C HIS A 161 -2.64 -25.89 3.80
N PHE A 162 -1.51 -26.30 4.40
CA PHE A 162 -0.25 -25.56 4.30
C PHE A 162 0.21 -25.47 2.84
N GLU A 163 -0.03 -26.48 2.01
CA GLU A 163 0.28 -26.42 0.57
C GLU A 163 -0.56 -25.42 -0.21
N GLU A 164 -1.77 -25.07 0.24
CA GLU A 164 -2.58 -24.02 -0.41
C GLU A 164 -2.12 -22.62 0.02
N VAL A 165 -1.72 -22.45 1.28
CA VAL A 165 -1.14 -21.18 1.76
C VAL A 165 0.27 -20.99 1.22
N VAL A 166 1.11 -22.02 1.26
CA VAL A 166 2.39 -22.07 0.57
C VAL A 166 2.16 -21.94 -0.92
N GLY A 167 1.13 -22.51 -1.53
CA GLY A 167 0.82 -22.34 -2.95
C GLY A 167 0.38 -20.92 -3.31
N LEU A 168 -0.32 -20.21 -2.42
CA LEU A 168 -0.70 -18.80 -2.60
C LEU A 168 0.51 -17.87 -2.39
N LEU A 169 1.30 -18.14 -1.35
CA LEU A 169 2.54 -17.43 -1.04
C LEU A 169 3.60 -17.71 -2.09
N GLU A 170 3.75 -18.95 -2.55
CA GLU A 170 4.61 -19.40 -3.65
C GLU A 170 4.03 -19.06 -5.01
N ALA A 171 2.73 -18.84 -5.22
CA ALA A 171 2.27 -18.23 -6.48
C ALA A 171 2.70 -16.75 -6.50
N GLY A 172 2.59 -16.06 -5.36
CA GLY A 172 3.11 -14.71 -5.17
C GLY A 172 4.65 -14.63 -5.19
N LEU A 173 5.36 -15.66 -4.71
CA LEU A 173 6.82 -15.72 -4.58
C LEU A 173 7.52 -16.50 -5.70
N SER A 174 6.88 -17.42 -6.42
CA SER A 174 7.41 -18.14 -7.60
C SER A 174 7.31 -17.30 -8.87
N LEU A 175 6.49 -16.24 -8.83
CA LEU A 175 6.70 -15.05 -9.63
C LEU A 175 8.14 -14.51 -9.52
N LYS A 176 8.83 -14.69 -8.37
CA LYS A 176 10.27 -14.41 -8.22
C LYS A 176 11.19 -15.45 -8.83
N ARG A 177 10.80 -16.72 -8.99
CA ARG A 177 11.70 -17.75 -9.54
C ARG A 177 11.69 -17.80 -11.07
N ALA A 178 10.58 -17.44 -11.72
CA ALA A 178 10.54 -17.32 -13.18
C ALA A 178 11.34 -16.12 -13.73
N HIS A 179 11.68 -15.13 -12.89
CA HIS A 179 12.38 -13.90 -13.31
C HIS A 179 13.91 -13.92 -13.07
N VAL A 180 14.44 -14.86 -12.27
CA VAL A 180 15.89 -14.99 -12.02
C VAL A 180 16.51 -16.14 -12.84
N GLY A 181 15.71 -16.84 -13.63
CA GLY A 181 16.11 -18.02 -14.40
C GLY A 181 16.11 -17.84 -15.91
N PHE A 182 16.50 -16.70 -16.47
CA PHE A 182 16.84 -16.59 -17.91
C PHE A 182 17.76 -15.39 -18.16
N CYS A 183 19.06 -15.58 -17.93
CA CYS A 183 20.13 -14.98 -18.73
C CYS A 183 21.28 -15.99 -18.70
N CYS A 184 21.56 -16.57 -19.87
CA CYS A 184 22.78 -17.33 -20.14
C CYS A 184 24.02 -16.44 -19.97
#